data_AF-A0AAW9BBW7-F1
#
_entry.id   AF-A0AAW9BBW7-F1
#
_cell.length_a   1.000
_cell.length_b   1.000
_cell.length_c   1.000
_cell.angle_alpha   90.00
_cell.angle_beta   90.00
_cell.angle_gamma   90.00
#
_symmetry.space_group_name_H-M   'P 1'
#
loop_
_entity.id
_entity.type
_entity.pdbx_description
1 polymer ?
#
loop_
_entity_poly.entity_id
_entity_poly.type
_entity_poly.pdbx_seq_one_letter_code
_entity_poly.pdbx_strand_id
1 'polypeptide(L)'
;MPNKNKLPLHALKRLSIKSRLVLAAVVWLTAMILAAGVTIPTQVYNYMVDDTRSQLSIFMDEIAAQLEVDHTGHLSLAAQLSDPRFSRPYSGLYWSAST
;
A
#
# COMPACT_ATOMS: atom_id res chain seq x y z
N MET A 1 -38.60 3.64 28.00
CA MET A 1 -38.33 5.05 27.63
C MET A 1 -36.83 5.22 27.40
N PRO A 2 -36.34 5.69 26.25
CA PRO A 2 -34.90 5.81 26.02
C PRO A 2 -34.36 7.13 26.61
N ASN A 3 -33.47 7.02 27.61
CA ASN A 3 -32.77 8.15 28.21
C ASN A 3 -31.72 8.67 27.21
N LYS A 4 -31.97 9.83 26.61
CA LYS A 4 -31.02 10.50 25.72
C LYS A 4 -30.01 11.24 26.59
N ASN A 5 -28.84 10.64 26.79
CA ASN A 5 -27.68 11.32 27.37
C ASN A 5 -27.26 12.46 26.44
N LYS A 6 -27.91 13.61 26.56
CA LYS A 6 -27.49 14.84 25.90
C LYS A 6 -26.18 15.24 26.54
N LEU A 7 -25.08 15.07 25.81
CA LEU A 7 -23.76 15.57 26.19
C LEU A 7 -23.93 17.00 26.73
N PRO A 8 -23.35 17.33 27.90
CA PRO A 8 -23.64 18.57 28.61
C PRO A 8 -22.98 19.76 27.89
N LEU A 9 -23.59 20.17 26.78
CA LEU A 9 -23.24 21.37 26.00
C LEU A 9 -23.27 22.65 26.86
N HIS A 10 -24.00 22.63 27.97
CA HIS A 10 -24.09 23.74 28.92
C HIS A 10 -22.84 23.88 29.81
N ALA A 11 -22.10 22.80 30.10
CA ALA A 11 -20.86 22.88 30.87
C ALA A 11 -19.76 23.61 30.08
N LEU A 12 -19.69 23.36 28.76
CA LEU A 12 -18.80 24.06 27.82
C LEU A 12 -19.04 25.57 27.79
N LYS A 13 -20.25 26.03 28.14
CA LYS A 13 -20.64 27.46 28.14
C LYS A 13 -20.11 28.23 29.37
N ARG A 14 -19.72 27.54 30.45
CA ARG A 14 -19.13 28.11 31.68
C ARG A 14 -17.61 27.92 31.80
N LEU A 15 -16.94 27.40 30.77
CA LEU A 15 -15.49 27.22 30.76
C LEU A 15 -14.76 28.56 30.56
N SER A 16 -13.76 28.82 31.41
CA SER A 16 -12.80 29.92 31.24
C SER A 16 -12.19 29.92 29.82
N ILE A 17 -11.87 31.09 29.27
CA ILE A 17 -11.30 31.27 27.91
C ILE A 17 -10.12 30.33 27.67
N LYS A 18 -9.26 30.15 28.69
CA LYS A 18 -8.11 29.24 28.64
C LYS A 18 -8.51 27.79 28.35
N SER A 19 -9.58 27.30 28.96
CA SER A 19 -10.03 25.91 28.82
C SER A 19 -10.67 25.63 27.46
N ARG A 20 -11.42 26.59 26.91
CA ARG A 20 -11.98 26.49 25.55
C ARG A 20 -10.87 26.44 24.49
N LEU A 21 -9.80 27.22 24.68
CA LEU A 21 -8.65 27.23 23.78
C LEU A 21 -7.92 25.88 23.80
N VAL A 22 -7.65 25.33 24.99
CA VAL A 22 -6.99 24.03 25.13
C VAL A 22 -7.85 22.92 24.52
N LEU A 23 -9.17 22.92 24.77
CA LEU A 23 -10.06 21.91 24.22
C LEU A 23 -10.11 21.98 22.69
N ALA A 24 -10.15 23.17 22.11
CA ALA A 24 -10.07 23.34 20.66
C ALA A 24 -8.74 22.82 20.10
N ALA A 25 -7.62 23.12 20.75
CA ALA A 25 -6.30 22.62 20.35
C ALA A 25 -6.24 21.09 20.40
N VAL A 26 -6.74 20.47 21.47
CA VAL A 26 -6.78 19.01 21.61
C VAL A 26 -7.63 18.39 20.50
N VAL A 27 -8.86 18.90 20.28
CA VAL A 27 -9.74 18.41 19.21
C VAL A 27 -9.05 18.50 17.85
N TRP A 28 -8.41 19.63 17.55
CA TRP A 28 -7.74 19.83 16.28
C TRP A 28 -6.52 18.91 16.10
N LEU A 29 -5.72 18.76 17.15
CA LEU A 29 -4.55 17.89 17.14
C LEU A 29 -4.95 16.42 17.01
N THR A 30 -5.99 15.97 17.73
CA THR A 30 -6.55 14.63 17.56
C THR A 30 -7.06 14.42 16.13
N ALA A 31 -7.79 15.40 15.56
CA ALA A 31 -8.28 15.31 14.18
C ALA A 31 -7.12 15.18 13.17
N MET A 32 -6.06 15.97 13.34
CA MET A 32 -4.88 15.91 12.46
C MET A 32 -4.13 14.59 12.59
N ILE A 33 -3.97 14.06 13.81
CA ILE A 33 -3.35 12.76 14.04
C ILE A 33 -4.15 11.65 13.38
N LEU A 34 -5.48 11.66 13.52
CA LEU A 34 -6.35 10.66 12.88
C LEU A 34 -6.29 10.77 11.36
N ALA A 35 -6.33 11.99 10.81
CA ALA A 35 -6.21 12.21 9.38
C ALA A 35 -4.87 11.68 8.83
N ALA A 36 -3.76 11.99 9.49
CA ALA A 36 -2.44 11.49 9.12
C ALA A 36 -2.34 9.96 9.26
N GLY A 37 -2.87 9.40 10.34
CA GLY A 37 -2.88 7.97 10.62
C GLY A 37 -3.65 7.14 9.60
N VAL A 38 -4.61 7.73 8.89
CA VAL A 38 -5.32 7.08 7.78
C VAL A 38 -4.65 7.37 6.45
N THR A 39 -4.26 8.62 6.20
CA THR A 39 -3.79 9.07 4.88
C THR A 39 -2.44 8.46 4.52
N ILE A 40 -1.48 8.48 5.46
CA ILE A 40 -0.12 8.05 5.18
C ILE A 40 -0.06 6.55 4.87
N PRO A 41 -0.62 5.64 5.70
CA PRO A 41 -0.55 4.21 5.41
C PRO A 41 -1.26 3.83 4.11
N THR A 42 -2.38 4.49 3.80
CA THR A 42 -3.14 4.24 2.57
C THR A 42 -2.32 4.62 1.34
N GLN A 43 -1.66 5.78 1.34
CA GLN A 43 -0.80 6.18 0.23
C GLN A 43 0.42 5.27 0.07
N VAL A 44 1.06 4.91 1.18
CA VAL A 44 2.22 3.99 1.16
C VAL A 44 1.82 2.63 0.61
N TYR A 45 0.69 2.08 1.06
CA TYR A 45 0.17 0.80 0.58
C TYR A 45 -0.11 0.83 -0.92
N ASN A 46 -0.84 1.85 -1.40
CA ASN A 46 -1.15 2.00 -2.81
C ASN A 46 0.12 2.13 -3.65
N TYR A 47 1.07 2.94 -3.20
CA TYR A 47 2.37 3.07 -3.87
C TYR A 47 3.11 1.73 -3.98
N MET A 48 3.18 0.96 -2.90
CA MET A 48 3.81 -0.37 -2.91
C MET A 48 3.11 -1.33 -3.87
N VAL A 49 1.78 -1.29 -3.94
CA VAL A 49 1.01 -2.12 -4.87
C VAL A 49 1.29 -1.72 -6.31
N ASP A 50 1.24 -0.42 -6.62
CA ASP A 50 1.47 0.09 -7.98
C ASP A 50 2.90 -0.18 -8.45
N ASP A 51 3.88 0.02 -7.58
CA ASP A 51 5.28 -0.29 -7.85
C ASP A 51 5.49 -1.79 -8.11
N THR A 52 4.90 -2.66 -7.27
CA THR A 52 4.97 -4.12 -7.47
C THR A 52 4.32 -4.52 -8.79
N ARG A 53 3.19 -3.92 -9.15
CA ARG A 53 2.52 -4.18 -10.45
C ARG A 53 3.38 -3.74 -11.63
N SER A 54 4.02 -2.58 -11.53
CA SER A 54 4.92 -2.07 -12.56
C SER A 54 6.13 -2.99 -12.75
N GLN A 55 6.76 -3.41 -11.65
CA GLN A 55 7.87 -4.37 -11.70
C GLN A 55 7.45 -5.72 -12.31
N LEU A 56 6.27 -6.23 -11.94
CA LEU A 56 5.74 -7.46 -12.52
C LEU A 56 5.52 -7.35 -14.04
N SER A 57 5.00 -6.21 -14.51
CA SER A 57 4.83 -5.97 -15.95
C SER A 57 6.17 -6.03 -16.68
N ILE A 58 7.19 -5.38 -16.13
CA ILE A 58 8.55 -5.38 -16.70
C ILE A 58 9.11 -6.82 -16.77
N PHE A 59 8.95 -7.61 -15.71
CA PHE A 59 9.40 -9.00 -15.71
C PHE A 59 8.65 -9.86 -16.72
N MET A 60 7.34 -9.65 -16.89
CA MET A 60 6.55 -10.37 -17.88
C MET A 60 6.94 -9.98 -19.31
N ASP A 61 7.17 -8.69 -19.56
CA ASP A 61 7.65 -8.20 -20.86
C ASP A 61 9.03 -8.80 -21.20
N GLU A 62 9.92 -8.87 -20.21
CA GLU A 62 11.24 -9.49 -20.38
C GLU A 62 11.14 -11.00 -20.64
N ILE A 63 10.36 -11.73 -19.84
CA ILE A 63 10.17 -13.18 -20.04
C ILE A 63 9.55 -13.42 -21.42
N ALA A 64 8.53 -12.66 -21.82
CA ALA A 64 7.89 -12.81 -23.12
C ALA A 64 8.85 -12.48 -24.28
N ALA A 65 9.73 -11.49 -24.12
CA ALA A 65 10.71 -11.13 -25.13
C ALA A 65 11.84 -12.17 -25.28
N GLN A 66 12.19 -12.86 -24.20
CA GLN A 66 13.28 -13.84 -24.20
C GLN A 66 12.80 -15.29 -24.37
N LEU A 67 11.49 -15.54 -24.30
CA LEU A 67 10.94 -16.87 -24.47
C LEU A 67 10.91 -17.25 -25.95
N GLU A 68 11.68 -18.26 -26.31
CA GLU A 68 11.76 -18.80 -27.66
C GLU A 68 11.19 -20.21 -27.71
N VAL A 69 10.65 -20.57 -28.88
CA VAL A 69 10.19 -21.93 -29.20
C VAL A 69 11.16 -22.49 -30.24
N ASP A 70 11.79 -23.62 -29.94
CA ASP A 70 12.67 -24.28 -30.89
C ASP A 70 11.88 -25.00 -32.01
N HIS A 71 12.59 -25.49 -33.04
CA HIS A 71 11.97 -26.22 -34.15
C HIS A 71 11.27 -27.52 -33.74
N THR A 72 11.52 -28.01 -32.53
CA THR A 72 10.91 -29.20 -31.95
C THR A 72 9.76 -28.88 -30.99
N GLY A 73 9.43 -27.59 -30.79
CA GLY A 73 8.36 -27.12 -29.92
C GLY A 73 8.74 -26.98 -28.45
N HIS A 74 10.02 -27.07 -28.08
CA HIS A 74 10.47 -26.83 -26.72
C HIS A 74 10.63 -25.33 -26.44
N LEU A 75 10.15 -24.91 -25.28
CA LEU A 75 10.32 -23.56 -24.76
C LEU A 75 11.67 -23.41 -24.08
N SER A 76 12.43 -22.38 -24.44
CA SER A 76 13.69 -22.02 -23.80
C SER A 76 13.84 -20.51 -23.69
N LEU A 77 14.68 -20.05 -22.76
CA LEU A 77 15.05 -18.64 -22.66
C LEU A 77 16.28 -18.36 -23.51
N ALA A 78 16.20 -17.38 -24.40
CA ALA A 78 17.29 -16.96 -25.29
C ALA A 78 18.48 -16.36 -24.53
N ALA A 79 18.20 -15.68 -23.42
CA ALA A 79 19.19 -15.08 -22.54
C ALA A 79 18.76 -15.17 -21.07
N GLN A 80 19.71 -14.95 -20.16
CA GLN A 80 19.40 -14.87 -18.73
C GLN A 80 18.58 -13.61 -18.43
N LEU A 81 17.55 -13.75 -17.59
CA LEU A 81 16.76 -12.62 -17.09
C LEU A 81 17.65 -11.63 -16.33
N SER A 82 17.32 -10.34 -16.47
CA SER A 82 18.07 -9.23 -15.91
C SER A 82 18.11 -9.25 -14.39
N ASP A 83 17.05 -9.75 -13.74
CA ASP A 83 17.04 -9.98 -12.31
C ASP A 83 17.66 -11.34 -11.96
N PRO A 84 18.85 -11.38 -11.32
CA PRO A 84 19.53 -12.64 -10.99
C PRO A 84 18.74 -13.50 -9.99
N ARG A 85 17.74 -12.94 -9.28
CA ARG A 85 16.90 -13.67 -8.34
C ARG A 85 16.13 -14.81 -9.02
N PHE A 86 15.78 -14.70 -10.30
CA PHE A 86 15.14 -15.80 -11.03
C PHE A 86 16.03 -17.04 -11.18
N SER A 87 17.35 -16.87 -11.06
CA SER A 87 18.34 -17.96 -11.14
C SER A 87 18.85 -18.44 -9.78
N ARG A 88 18.41 -17.80 -8.67
CA ARG A 88 18.88 -18.14 -7.32
C ARG A 88 17.90 -19.06 -6.60
N PRO A 89 18.36 -20.18 -6.01
CA PRO A 89 17.52 -20.99 -5.14
C PRO A 89 16.97 -20.16 -3.96
N TYR A 90 15.72 -20.41 -3.58
CA TYR A 90 15.02 -19.75 -2.48
C TYR A 90 14.93 -18.21 -2.57
N SER A 91 15.00 -17.64 -3.78
CA SER A 91 14.89 -16.19 -3.98
C SER A 91 13.48 -15.64 -3.77
N GLY A 92 12.47 -16.50 -3.86
CA GLY A 92 11.05 -16.12 -3.86
C GLY A 92 10.54 -15.61 -5.21
N LEU A 93 11.39 -15.51 -6.24
CA LEU A 93 11.00 -15.12 -7.60
C LEU A 93 11.23 -16.29 -8.56
N TYR A 94 10.14 -16.76 -9.13
CA TYR A 94 10.11 -17.89 -10.06
C TYR A 94 9.20 -17.57 -11.23
N TRP A 95 9.49 -18.19 -12.36
CA TRP A 95 8.68 -18.09 -13.57
C TRP A 95 8.46 -19.48 -14.15
N SER A 96 7.39 -19.63 -14.93
CA SER A 96 7.08 -20.85 -15.66
C SER A 96 6.26 -20.47 -16.89
N ALA A 97 6.48 -21.18 -17.98
CA ALA A 97 5.67 -21.11 -19.18
C ALA A 97 5.34 -22.53 -19.61
N SER A 98 4.15 -22.71 -20.17
CA SER A 98 3.68 -23.97 -20.73
C SER A 98 3.07 -23.69 -22.10
N THR A 99 3.24 -24.63 -23.03
CA THR A 99 2.56 -24.60 -24.33
C THR A 99 1.10 -25.03 -24.22
#